data_AF-A0A399JB15-F1
#
_entry.id   AF-A0A399JB15-F1
#
_cell.length_a   1.000
_cell.length_b   1.000
_cell.length_c   1.000
_cell.angle_alpha   90.00
_cell.angle_beta   90.00
_cell.angle_gamma   90.00
#
_symmetry.space_group_name_H-M   'P 1'
#
loop_
_entity.id
_entity.type
_entity.pdbx_description
1 polymer ?
#
loop_
_entity_poly.entity_id
_entity_poly.type
_entity_poly.pdbx_seq_one_letter_code
_entity_poly.pdbx_strand_id
1 'polypeptide(L)'
;MSDIRTERCEALRPLLLESLGLIPRLLGSADVLPRFLDVVDGILAVHALGDAGIEDPLYRHWIATGGPSLRRLRDAAAAGDRRATIAAFQGQDGAMFPIGQGCSGAPGY
;
A
#
# COMPACT_ATOMS: atom_id res chain seq x y z
N MET A 1 14.22 17.40 -13.22
CA MET A 1 14.52 16.07 -12.67
C MET A 1 13.47 15.81 -11.62
N SER A 2 12.66 14.76 -11.80
CA SER A 2 11.73 14.33 -10.74
C SER A 2 12.57 13.80 -9.59
N ASP A 3 12.20 14.15 -8.36
CA ASP A 3 12.80 13.59 -7.16
C ASP A 3 12.44 12.08 -7.07
N ILE A 4 13.37 11.21 -6.70
CA ILE A 4 13.18 9.75 -6.64
C ILE A 4 11.98 9.39 -5.75
N ARG A 5 11.77 10.15 -4.66
CA ARG A 5 10.59 9.99 -3.80
C ARG A 5 9.30 10.25 -4.59
N THR A 6 9.29 11.31 -5.39
CA THR A 6 8.14 11.66 -6.22
C THR A 6 7.85 10.52 -7.17
N GLU A 7 8.82 10.03 -7.95
CA GLU A 7 8.64 8.91 -8.88
C GLU A 7 8.00 7.66 -8.22
N ARG A 8 8.45 7.32 -7.02
CA ARG A 8 7.91 6.17 -6.27
C ARG A 8 6.48 6.43 -5.77
N CYS A 9 6.17 7.66 -5.33
CA CYS A 9 4.81 8.04 -4.97
C CYS A 9 3.89 8.08 -6.21
N GLU A 10 4.39 8.50 -7.37
CA GLU A 10 3.62 8.44 -8.61
C GLU A 10 3.29 7.00 -9.02
N ALA A 11 4.21 6.06 -8.81
CA ALA A 11 3.99 4.63 -9.05
C ALA A 11 2.98 4.01 -8.05
N LEU A 12 2.97 4.46 -6.79
CA LEU A 12 2.02 3.99 -5.77
C LEU A 12 0.60 4.49 -6.02
N ARG A 13 0.45 5.71 -6.52
CA ARG A 13 -0.85 6.39 -6.64
C ARG A 13 -1.93 5.56 -7.34
N PRO A 14 -1.72 5.01 -8.56
CA PRO A 14 -2.76 4.19 -9.20
C PRO A 14 -3.10 2.94 -8.38
N LEU A 15 -2.11 2.33 -7.72
CA LEU A 15 -2.31 1.14 -6.88
C LEU A 15 -3.17 1.46 -5.66
N LEU A 16 -2.91 2.60 -5.01
CA LEU A 16 -3.70 3.04 -3.85
C LEU A 16 -5.13 3.37 -4.24
N LEU A 17 -5.32 4.15 -5.31
CA LEU A 17 -6.66 4.49 -5.81
C LEU A 17 -7.45 3.23 -6.18
N GLU A 18 -6.80 2.27 -6.83
CA GLU A 18 -7.43 1.00 -7.15
C GLU A 18 -7.77 0.20 -5.88
N SER A 19 -6.86 0.10 -4.92
CA SER A 19 -7.11 -0.59 -3.65
C SER A 19 -8.32 0.00 -2.90
N LEU A 20 -8.47 1.33 -2.90
CA LEU A 20 -9.61 2.05 -2.32
C LEU A 20 -10.92 1.73 -3.04
N GLY A 21 -10.89 1.49 -4.35
CA GLY A 21 -12.06 1.05 -5.13
C GLY A 21 -12.41 -0.43 -4.92
N LEU A 22 -11.43 -1.27 -4.62
CA LEU A 22 -11.63 -2.72 -4.44
C LEU A 22 -12.09 -3.08 -3.02
N ILE A 23 -11.63 -2.38 -1.98
CA ILE A 23 -11.98 -2.70 -0.58
C ILE A 23 -13.49 -2.69 -0.30
N PRO A 24 -14.29 -1.70 -0.72
CA PRO A 24 -15.74 -1.74 -0.51
C PRO A 24 -16.40 -2.94 -1.20
N ARG A 25 -15.86 -3.39 -2.33
CA ARG A 25 -16.37 -4.56 -3.05
C ARG A 25 -16.12 -5.86 -2.30
N LEU A 26 -15.02 -5.95 -1.52
CA LEU A 26 -14.76 -7.07 -0.61
C LEU A 26 -15.81 -7.22 0.50
N LEU A 27 -16.63 -6.21 0.80
CA LEU A 27 -17.75 -6.37 1.72
C LEU A 27 -18.84 -7.29 1.15
N GLY A 28 -19.06 -7.23 -0.16
CA GLY A 28 -20.11 -7.99 -0.84
C GLY A 28 -19.65 -9.27 -1.53
N SER A 29 -18.37 -9.35 -1.95
CA SER A 29 -17.89 -10.46 -2.78
C SER A 29 -16.39 -10.71 -2.67
N ALA A 30 -15.98 -11.97 -2.84
CA ALA A 30 -14.58 -12.41 -2.85
C ALA A 30 -13.95 -12.40 -4.25
N ASP A 31 -14.74 -12.20 -5.30
CA ASP A 31 -14.32 -12.23 -6.72
C ASP A 31 -13.19 -11.24 -7.04
N VAL A 32 -13.11 -10.14 -6.30
CA VAL A 32 -12.08 -9.11 -6.47
C VAL A 32 -10.78 -9.40 -5.74
N LEU A 33 -10.70 -10.46 -4.91
CA LEU A 33 -9.48 -10.79 -4.15
C LEU A 33 -8.26 -11.05 -5.02
N PRO A 34 -8.33 -11.78 -6.15
CA PRO A 34 -7.17 -11.95 -7.02
C PRO A 34 -6.63 -10.62 -7.52
N ARG A 35 -7.53 -9.71 -7.95
CA ARG A 35 -7.12 -8.38 -8.40
C ARG A 35 -6.57 -7.53 -7.26
N PHE A 36 -7.16 -7.63 -6.07
CA PHE A 36 -6.67 -6.95 -4.89
C PHE A 36 -5.28 -7.42 -4.49
N LEU A 37 -5.00 -8.72 -4.60
CA LEU A 37 -3.68 -9.31 -4.38
C LEU A 37 -2.64 -8.74 -5.35
N ASP A 38 -2.96 -8.65 -6.66
CA ASP A 38 -2.07 -8.04 -7.65
C ASP A 38 -1.69 -6.59 -7.28
N VAL A 39 -2.67 -5.82 -6.79
CA VAL A 39 -2.45 -4.42 -6.37
C VAL A 39 -1.54 -4.36 -5.15
N VAL A 40 -1.75 -5.22 -4.15
CA VAL A 40 -0.91 -5.28 -2.95
C VAL A 40 0.52 -5.72 -3.29
N ASP A 41 0.68 -6.67 -4.22
CA ASP A 41 2.00 -7.09 -4.73
C ASP A 41 2.71 -5.94 -5.45
N GLY A 42 1.99 -5.10 -6.20
CA GLY A 42 2.53 -3.86 -6.77
C GLY A 42 3.01 -2.87 -5.70
N ILE A 43 2.26 -2.70 -4.61
CA ILE A 43 2.66 -1.81 -3.50
C ILE A 43 3.91 -2.36 -2.81
N LEU A 44 3.97 -3.67 -2.58
CA LEU A 44 5.15 -4.35 -2.03
C LEU A 44 6.37 -4.20 -2.93
N ALA A 45 6.20 -4.24 -4.26
CA ALA A 45 7.28 -4.01 -5.20
C ALA A 45 7.87 -2.60 -5.09
N VAL A 46 7.02 -1.57 -4.93
CA VAL A 46 7.52 -0.20 -4.69
C VAL A 46 8.18 -0.07 -3.33
N HIS A 47 7.60 -0.66 -2.28
CA HIS A 47 8.20 -0.69 -0.93
C HIS A 47 9.58 -1.35 -0.93
N ALA A 48 9.76 -2.41 -1.72
CA ALA A 48 11.02 -3.14 -1.85
C ALA A 48 12.16 -2.32 -2.51
N LEU A 49 11.84 -1.21 -3.18
CA LEU A 49 12.86 -0.26 -3.68
C LEU A 49 13.60 0.47 -2.54
N GLY A 50 13.11 0.36 -1.30
CA GLY A 50 13.76 0.89 -0.11
C GLY A 50 13.71 2.42 -0.02
N ASP A 51 14.61 3.03 0.73
CA ASP A 51 14.72 4.49 0.92
C ASP A 51 16.03 5.08 0.37
N ALA A 52 16.81 4.29 -0.37
CA ALA A 52 18.08 4.73 -0.94
C ALA A 52 17.89 5.98 -1.81
N GLY A 53 18.62 7.05 -1.48
CA GLY A 53 18.57 8.33 -2.18
C GLY A 53 17.43 9.26 -1.75
N ILE A 54 16.66 8.93 -0.70
CA ILE A 54 15.56 9.75 -0.19
C ILE A 54 15.85 10.16 1.25
N GLU A 55 15.85 11.48 1.52
CA GLU A 55 16.13 12.02 2.86
C GLU A 55 14.85 12.28 3.69
N ASP A 56 13.67 12.27 3.06
CA ASP A 56 12.40 12.57 3.72
C ASP A 56 12.13 11.60 4.89
N PRO A 57 12.02 12.10 6.14
CA PRO A 57 11.94 11.24 7.31
C PRO A 57 10.65 10.41 7.37
N LEU A 58 9.54 10.91 6.81
CA LEU A 58 8.27 10.18 6.79
C LEU A 58 8.34 9.01 5.80
N TYR A 59 8.94 9.25 4.62
CA TYR A 59 9.18 8.19 3.65
C TYR A 59 10.08 7.09 4.21
N ARG A 60 11.20 7.46 4.83
CA ARG A 60 12.13 6.50 5.46
C ARG A 60 11.46 5.72 6.58
N HIS A 61 10.66 6.38 7.40
CA HIS A 61 9.87 5.72 8.44
C HIS A 61 8.91 4.68 7.84
N TRP A 62 8.19 5.05 6.77
CA TRP A 62 7.31 4.12 6.07
C TRP A 62 8.04 2.89 5.52
N ILE A 63 9.21 3.08 4.89
CA ILE A 63 10.02 1.95 4.41
C ILE A 63 10.43 1.04 5.58
N ALA A 64 10.83 1.60 6.71
CA ALA A 64 11.23 0.84 7.88
C ALA A 64 10.08 0.06 8.55
N THR A 65 8.86 0.60 8.59
CA THR A 65 7.76 0.04 9.40
C THR A 65 6.62 -0.58 8.60
N GLY A 66 6.45 -0.22 7.32
CA GLY A 66 5.27 -0.59 6.51
C GLY A 66 5.27 -2.04 6.01
N GLY A 67 6.44 -2.67 5.86
CA GLY A 67 6.58 -4.00 5.27
C GLY A 67 5.77 -5.10 5.98
N PRO A 68 5.82 -5.23 7.32
CA PRO A 68 5.01 -6.20 8.05
C PRO A 68 3.50 -6.04 7.87
N SER A 69 2.97 -4.81 7.78
CA SER A 69 1.53 -4.60 7.55
C SER A 69 1.12 -4.92 6.12
N LEU A 70 1.96 -4.59 5.13
CA LEU A 70 1.73 -4.96 3.73
C LEU A 70 1.74 -6.48 3.52
N ARG A 71 2.67 -7.20 4.14
CA ARG A 71 2.71 -8.68 4.07
C ARG A 71 1.48 -9.31 4.71
N ARG A 72 1.05 -8.82 5.90
CA ARG A 72 -0.19 -9.29 6.53
C ARG A 72 -1.42 -9.09 5.64
N LEU A 73 -1.50 -7.93 4.97
CA LEU A 73 -2.58 -7.65 4.01
C LEU A 73 -2.55 -8.63 2.82
N ARG A 74 -1.36 -8.84 2.24
CA ARG A 74 -1.14 -9.78 1.14
C ARG A 74 -1.54 -11.21 1.51
N ASP A 75 -1.07 -11.68 2.66
CA ASP A 75 -1.29 -13.05 3.12
C ASP A 75 -2.79 -13.31 3.38
N ALA A 76 -3.49 -12.34 3.96
CA ALA A 76 -4.95 -12.41 4.14
C ALA A 76 -5.69 -12.48 2.79
N ALA A 77 -5.28 -11.67 1.81
CA ALA A 77 -5.88 -11.66 0.48
C ALA A 77 -5.62 -12.99 -0.25
N ALA A 78 -4.40 -13.52 -0.19
CA ALA A 78 -4.01 -14.79 -0.78
C ALA A 78 -4.72 -15.99 -0.14
N ALA A 79 -5.01 -15.92 1.16
CA ALA A 79 -5.78 -16.94 1.87
C ALA A 79 -7.29 -16.94 1.55
N GLY A 80 -7.79 -15.97 0.76
CA GLY A 80 -9.22 -15.85 0.51
C GLY A 80 -9.99 -15.17 1.65
N ASP A 81 -9.31 -14.71 2.71
CA ASP A 81 -9.96 -14.18 3.91
C ASP A 81 -10.27 -12.69 3.75
N ARG A 82 -11.49 -12.40 3.29
CA ARG A 82 -12.00 -11.04 3.12
C ARG A 82 -11.98 -10.23 4.41
N ARG A 83 -12.36 -10.84 5.55
CA ARG A 83 -12.48 -10.11 6.81
C ARG A 83 -11.10 -9.72 7.33
N ALA A 84 -10.14 -10.65 7.28
CA ALA A 84 -8.75 -10.36 7.59
C ALA A 84 -8.14 -9.34 6.62
N THR A 85 -8.48 -9.42 5.33
CA THR A 85 -8.01 -8.46 4.31
C THR A 85 -8.47 -7.05 4.62
N ILE A 86 -9.76 -6.85 4.90
CA ILE A 86 -10.32 -5.53 5.25
C ILE A 86 -9.69 -5.01 6.56
N ALA A 87 -9.54 -5.88 7.56
CA ALA A 87 -8.94 -5.51 8.84
C ALA A 87 -7.46 -5.13 8.70
N ALA A 88 -6.69 -5.81 7.85
CA ALA A 88 -5.29 -5.50 7.57
C ALA A 88 -5.11 -4.26 6.67
N PHE A 89 -6.13 -3.90 5.89
CA PHE A 89 -6.12 -2.71 5.05
C PHE A 89 -6.37 -1.44 5.86
N GLN A 90 -7.37 -1.48 6.75
CA GLN A 90 -7.86 -0.32 7.50
C GLN A 90 -7.18 -0.16 8.87
N GLY A 91 -7.35 1.01 9.50
CA GLY A 91 -6.87 1.29 10.86
C GLY A 91 -5.47 1.88 10.92
N GLN A 92 -5.04 2.25 12.14
CA GLN A 92 -3.71 2.86 12.38
C GLN A 92 -2.57 1.87 12.15
N ASP A 93 -2.81 0.58 12.40
CA ASP A 93 -1.87 -0.51 12.11
C ASP A 93 -2.01 -1.07 10.67
N GLY A 94 -3.01 -0.57 9.94
CA GLY A 94 -3.33 -1.00 8.59
C GLY A 94 -2.30 -0.53 7.57
N ALA A 95 -2.17 -1.27 6.47
CA ALA A 95 -1.14 -1.03 5.47
C ALA A 95 -1.19 0.36 4.81
N MET A 96 -2.36 1.01 4.77
CA MET A 96 -2.56 2.28 4.07
C MET A 96 -2.06 3.51 4.83
N PHE A 97 -2.12 3.50 6.17
CA PHE A 97 -1.79 4.67 6.98
C PHE A 97 -0.31 5.07 6.85
N PRO A 98 0.67 4.13 6.93
CA PRO A 98 2.09 4.45 6.71
C PRO A 98 2.39 4.98 5.30
N ILE A 99 1.69 4.50 4.26
CA ILE A 99 1.92 4.92 2.86
C ILE A 99 1.52 6.39 2.66
N GLY A 100 0.36 6.78 3.20
CA GLY A 100 -0.10 8.17 3.14
C GLY A 100 0.88 9.14 3.79
N GLN A 101 1.52 8.75 4.89
CA GLN A 101 2.56 9.56 5.53
C GLN A 101 3.81 9.68 4.65
N GLY A 102 4.31 8.56 4.10
CA GLY A 102 5.53 8.56 3.29
C GLY A 102 5.43 9.42 2.01
N CYS A 103 4.25 9.51 1.42
CA CYS A 103 3.99 10.31 0.22
C CYS A 103 3.37 11.69 0.49
N SER A 104 3.18 12.07 1.76
CA SER A 104 2.61 13.37 2.11
C SER A 104 3.39 14.54 1.52
N GLY A 105 2.70 15.45 0.83
CA GLY A 105 3.31 16.60 0.15
C GLY A 105 3.85 16.32 -1.25
N ALA A 106 3.80 15.07 -1.72
CA ALA A 106 3.95 14.77 -3.14
C ALA A 106 2.66 15.18 -3.89
N PRO A 107 2.74 15.62 -5.17
CA PRO A 107 1.55 15.97 -5.93
C PRO A 107 0.53 14.83 -5.94
N GLY A 108 -0.70 15.07 -5.47
CA GLY A 108 -1.79 14.10 -5.47
C GLY A 108 -1.86 13.16 -4.25
N TYR A 109 -1.19 13.51 -3.14
CA TYR A 109 -1.24 12.83 -1.84
C TYR A 109 -1.59 13.80 -0.71
#